data_AF-A0A2T6DDP9-F1
#
_entry.id   AF-A0A2T6DDP9-F1
#
_cell.length_a   1.000
_cell.length_b   1.000
_cell.length_c   1.000
_cell.angle_alpha   90.00
_cell.angle_beta   90.00
_cell.angle_gamma   90.00
#
_symmetry.space_group_name_H-M   'P 1'
#
loop_
_entity.id
_entity.type
_entity.pdbx_description
1 polymer ?
#
loop_
_entity_poly.entity_id
_entity_poly.type
_entity_poly.pdbx_seq_one_letter_code
_entity_poly.pdbx_strand_id
1 'polypeptide(L)'
;MIKLKRWAFLLLCVAAITARAATPEETAATLVVFNSSDPTSTSLAQYYSQQRQIPAANLIGLPCALTEEISRDEYNTTIAGPLRQRLLDGGFWQISGGMVTATKVRFVAVIRGVPLKIRPIPRPVPSVAPGATPAPMPPVPPLERDEASVDSELACLGLPIPTPAGPIKNPYADKVTPILDSFVDPGILLVCRLDAPTERAVRSMIDGAIAAEKTGLWGWAYLDSRGITSGPYLEGDQWLGIAANNLRGRGVPVLWDKAPETLPAGYPVTDAAYYLGWYDGDVSGPFRELDFRFLPGAVAVHLHSFSASTLRNVAAGWCGPILEHGAAATVGNVYEPYLTLTSHLDVLTARLLDGYTFAEAAYSSLVALSWMNVSLGDPLYRPYAAWKDPVVSGSANIWQKYRQAVLGASGSIIAAAPDLQSDAASTGSSMFLESLGAAQADGGDFPGSLQSVNSALAMKNPPLITYRLQLEKFGLLGATGKRDQAKSLLEKMLAANQPPSQKLLLLQLQNRFFPVATPSPTR
;
A
#
# COMPACT_ATOMS: atom_id res chain seq x y z
N MET A 1 -0.14 24.96 71.45
CA MET A 1 0.34 25.57 70.20
C MET A 1 1.12 24.53 69.39
N ILE A 2 0.54 23.97 68.32
CA ILE A 2 1.28 23.13 67.35
C ILE A 2 0.75 23.48 65.95
N LYS A 3 1.62 23.91 65.03
CA LYS A 3 1.27 24.18 63.62
C LYS A 3 1.64 22.98 62.76
N LEU A 4 0.64 22.18 62.36
CA LEU A 4 0.87 21.05 61.46
C LEU A 4 0.96 21.53 60.00
N LYS A 5 2.16 21.53 59.41
CA LYS A 5 2.35 21.84 57.98
C LYS A 5 1.78 20.70 57.12
N ARG A 6 0.66 20.94 56.43
CA ARG A 6 0.20 20.07 55.34
C ARG A 6 1.11 20.27 54.13
N TRP A 7 1.85 19.23 53.77
CA TRP A 7 2.52 19.14 52.47
C TRP A 7 1.51 18.58 51.45
N ALA A 8 1.12 19.39 50.47
CA ALA A 8 0.31 18.94 49.36
C ALA A 8 1.23 18.38 48.27
N PHE A 9 1.32 17.05 48.16
CA PHE A 9 1.94 16.42 47.00
C PHE A 9 1.03 16.61 45.79
N LEU A 10 1.41 17.50 44.88
CA LEU A 10 0.69 17.66 43.62
C LEU A 10 1.08 16.49 42.70
N LEU A 11 0.28 15.43 42.72
CA LEU A 11 0.39 14.34 41.75
C LEU A 11 -0.02 14.87 40.38
N LEU A 12 0.97 15.39 39.65
CA LEU A 12 0.79 15.91 38.30
C LEU A 12 0.71 14.70 37.36
N CYS A 13 -0.48 14.11 37.27
CA CYS A 13 -0.81 13.05 36.34
C CYS A 13 -0.71 13.58 34.91
N VAL A 14 0.50 13.55 34.35
CA VAL A 14 0.73 13.64 32.91
C VAL A 14 0.09 12.41 32.30
N ALA A 15 -1.17 12.55 31.90
CA ALA A 15 -1.81 11.62 30.99
C ALA A 15 -1.02 11.68 29.68
N ALA A 16 -0.09 10.75 29.50
CA ALA A 16 0.59 10.57 28.23
C ALA A 16 -0.49 10.34 27.18
N ILE A 17 -0.59 11.25 26.21
CA ILE A 17 -1.57 11.15 25.13
C ILE A 17 -1.14 9.98 24.27
N THR A 18 -1.72 8.81 24.55
CA THR A 18 -1.51 7.59 23.78
C THR A 18 -2.16 7.80 22.42
N ALA A 19 -1.34 8.22 21.46
CA ALA A 19 -1.62 7.95 20.06
C ALA A 19 -2.01 6.47 19.92
N ARG A 20 -3.05 6.19 19.12
CA ARG A 20 -3.74 4.88 19.06
C ARG A 20 -2.92 3.78 18.39
N ALA A 21 -1.85 3.37 19.08
CA ALA A 21 -1.21 2.07 18.90
C ALA A 21 -2.21 0.93 19.19
N ALA A 22 -1.84 -0.28 18.80
CA ALA A 22 -2.61 -1.50 19.05
C ALA A 22 -3.10 -1.62 20.51
N THR A 23 -4.36 -1.98 20.70
CA THR A 23 -4.95 -2.15 22.03
C THR A 23 -4.45 -3.45 22.69
N PRO A 24 -4.47 -3.55 24.04
CA PRO A 24 -4.14 -4.81 24.73
C PRO A 24 -5.03 -6.00 24.33
N GLU A 25 -6.22 -5.74 23.81
CA GLU A 25 -7.14 -6.75 23.29
C GLU A 25 -6.71 -7.22 21.89
N GLU A 26 -6.34 -6.29 21.01
CA GLU A 26 -5.82 -6.59 19.67
C GLU A 26 -4.51 -7.37 19.73
N THR A 27 -3.58 -6.99 20.61
CA THR A 27 -2.30 -7.69 20.76
C THR A 27 -2.48 -9.08 21.37
N ALA A 28 -3.43 -9.25 22.30
CA ALA A 28 -3.84 -10.56 22.79
C ALA A 28 -4.55 -11.41 21.71
N ALA A 29 -5.29 -10.79 20.80
CA ALA A 29 -5.96 -11.41 19.65
C ALA A 29 -5.07 -11.59 18.40
N THR A 30 -3.77 -11.28 18.50
CA THR A 30 -2.79 -11.40 17.41
C THR A 30 -1.87 -12.60 17.61
N LEU A 31 -1.80 -13.47 16.60
CA LEU A 31 -0.82 -14.55 16.49
C LEU A 31 0.43 -14.10 15.75
N VAL A 32 1.58 -14.68 16.07
CA VAL A 32 2.84 -14.51 15.32
C VAL A 32 3.29 -15.89 14.83
N VAL A 33 3.13 -16.16 13.53
CA VAL A 33 3.46 -17.44 12.91
C VAL A 33 4.78 -17.30 12.17
N PHE A 34 5.77 -18.12 12.52
CA PHE A 34 7.14 -18.00 12.01
C PHE A 34 7.74 -19.37 11.64
N ASN A 35 8.72 -19.38 10.74
CA ASN A 35 9.39 -20.60 10.35
C ASN A 35 10.50 -20.94 11.36
N SER A 36 10.31 -21.97 12.18
CA SER A 36 11.31 -22.41 13.15
C SER A 36 12.55 -23.05 12.50
N SER A 37 12.51 -23.34 11.20
CA SER A 37 13.66 -23.76 10.38
C SER A 37 14.56 -22.59 9.97
N ASP A 38 14.10 -21.34 10.12
CA ASP A 38 14.87 -20.12 9.80
C ASP A 38 15.15 -19.30 11.09
N PRO A 39 16.41 -19.19 11.53
CA PRO A 39 16.81 -18.33 12.65
C PRO A 39 16.44 -16.85 12.43
N THR A 40 16.41 -16.38 11.18
CA THR A 40 16.00 -15.01 10.81
C THR A 40 14.52 -14.80 11.11
N SER A 41 13.67 -15.74 10.69
CA SER A 41 12.23 -15.77 11.02
C SER A 41 12.00 -15.76 12.52
N THR A 42 12.75 -16.57 13.27
CA THR A 42 12.68 -16.64 14.74
C THR A 42 13.06 -15.30 15.40
N SER A 43 14.14 -14.66 14.94
CA SER A 43 14.59 -13.33 15.41
C SER A 43 13.56 -12.23 15.12
N LEU A 44 12.98 -12.22 13.91
CA LEU A 44 11.95 -11.26 13.51
C LEU A 44 10.63 -11.47 14.28
N ALA A 45 10.25 -12.72 14.58
CA ALA A 45 9.06 -13.04 15.37
C ALA A 45 9.16 -12.51 16.82
N GLN A 46 10.31 -12.74 17.46
CA GLN A 46 10.62 -12.21 18.80
C GLN A 46 10.64 -10.68 18.80
N TYR A 47 11.25 -10.08 17.78
CA TYR A 47 11.31 -8.62 17.65
C TYR A 47 9.94 -7.98 17.48
N TYR A 48 9.11 -8.48 16.56
CA TYR A 48 7.75 -7.98 16.36
C TYR A 48 6.88 -8.14 17.61
N SER A 49 6.97 -9.31 18.27
CA SER A 49 6.32 -9.56 19.57
C SER A 49 6.73 -8.55 20.63
N GLN A 50 8.02 -8.21 20.72
CA GLN A 50 8.51 -7.20 21.66
C GLN A 50 7.98 -5.79 21.33
N GLN A 51 7.99 -5.38 20.07
CA GLN A 51 7.53 -4.05 19.64
C GLN A 51 6.02 -3.85 19.82
N ARG A 52 5.21 -4.89 19.54
CA ARG A 52 3.75 -4.88 19.71
C ARG A 52 3.25 -5.42 21.04
N GLN A 53 4.13 -5.82 21.96
CA GLN A 53 3.78 -6.44 23.25
C GLN A 53 2.86 -7.67 23.13
N ILE A 54 2.97 -8.41 22.02
CA ILE A 54 2.15 -9.60 21.75
C ILE A 54 2.58 -10.74 22.70
N PRO A 55 1.66 -11.40 23.43
CA PRO A 55 2.00 -12.43 24.41
C PRO A 55 2.86 -13.56 23.85
N ALA A 56 3.85 -14.02 24.62
CA ALA A 56 4.76 -15.10 24.21
C ALA A 56 4.04 -16.43 23.86
N ALA A 57 2.84 -16.68 24.41
CA ALA A 57 2.02 -17.83 24.07
C ALA A 57 1.44 -17.80 22.65
N ASN A 58 1.36 -16.61 22.03
CA ASN A 58 0.82 -16.38 20.69
C ASN A 58 1.88 -16.58 19.59
N LEU A 59 3.14 -16.90 19.96
CA LEU A 59 4.24 -17.15 19.03
C LEU A 59 4.25 -18.63 18.64
N ILE A 60 3.91 -18.91 17.39
CA ILE A 60 3.76 -20.27 16.85
C ILE A 60 4.84 -20.49 15.79
N GLY A 61 5.95 -21.08 16.22
CA GLY A 61 6.98 -21.60 15.34
C GLY A 61 6.50 -22.89 14.66
N LEU A 62 6.64 -22.96 13.34
CA LEU A 62 6.29 -24.10 12.50
C LEU A 62 7.51 -24.52 11.65
N PRO A 63 7.79 -25.82 11.47
CA PRO A 63 8.95 -26.30 10.72
C PRO A 63 8.65 -26.30 9.21
N CYS A 64 8.61 -25.12 8.60
CA CYS A 64 8.26 -24.95 7.20
C CYS A 64 9.47 -25.11 6.27
N ALA A 65 9.21 -25.35 4.98
CA ALA A 65 10.22 -25.25 3.92
C ALA A 65 10.82 -23.83 3.84
N LEU A 66 12.05 -23.73 3.32
CA LEU A 66 12.76 -22.46 3.11
C LEU A 66 12.48 -21.83 1.74
N THR A 67 11.68 -22.49 0.90
CA THR A 67 11.23 -22.00 -0.41
C THR A 67 9.96 -21.14 -0.29
N GLU A 68 9.78 -20.20 -1.21
CA GLU A 68 8.52 -19.43 -1.29
C GLU A 68 7.34 -20.29 -1.76
N GLU A 69 7.61 -21.42 -2.42
CA GLU A 69 6.61 -22.27 -3.07
C GLU A 69 6.64 -23.69 -2.51
N ILE A 70 5.46 -24.22 -2.18
CA ILE A 70 5.20 -25.54 -1.59
C ILE A 70 3.97 -26.19 -2.25
N SER A 71 3.78 -27.51 -2.11
CA SER A 71 2.54 -28.19 -2.51
C SER A 71 1.42 -28.01 -1.48
N ARG A 72 0.19 -28.33 -1.92
CA ARG A 72 -0.99 -28.44 -1.06
C ARG A 72 -0.77 -29.42 0.10
N ASP A 73 -0.08 -30.53 -0.14
CA ASP A 73 0.24 -31.52 0.91
C ASP A 73 1.29 -31.01 1.91
N GLU A 74 2.36 -30.35 1.43
CA GLU A 74 3.35 -29.69 2.29
C GLU A 74 2.69 -28.60 3.15
N TYR A 75 1.78 -27.79 2.59
CA TYR A 75 0.98 -26.81 3.33
C TYR A 75 0.12 -27.47 4.40
N ASN A 76 -0.66 -28.49 4.03
CA ASN A 76 -1.56 -29.20 4.94
C ASN A 76 -0.81 -29.84 6.11
N THR A 77 0.33 -30.48 5.83
CA THR A 77 1.10 -31.27 6.81
C THR A 77 2.06 -30.45 7.67
N THR A 78 2.67 -29.39 7.14
CA THR A 78 3.68 -28.58 7.87
C THR A 78 3.15 -27.25 8.41
N ILE A 79 2.05 -26.72 7.85
CA ILE A 79 1.51 -25.40 8.23
C ILE A 79 0.09 -25.54 8.80
N ALA A 80 -0.90 -25.90 7.98
CA ALA A 80 -2.31 -25.79 8.35
C ALA A 80 -2.72 -26.73 9.49
N GLY A 81 -2.43 -28.03 9.38
CA GLY A 81 -2.71 -29.02 10.42
C GLY A 81 -2.02 -28.68 11.76
N PRO A 82 -0.69 -28.48 11.78
CA PRO A 82 0.04 -28.10 12.99
C PRO A 82 -0.45 -26.79 13.62
N LEU A 83 -0.74 -25.75 12.83
CA LEU A 83 -1.27 -24.50 13.36
C LEU A 83 -2.67 -24.71 13.96
N ARG A 84 -3.58 -25.37 13.24
CA ARG A 84 -4.94 -25.66 13.74
C ARG A 84 -4.91 -26.45 15.05
N GLN A 85 -4.02 -27.43 15.18
CA GLN A 85 -3.82 -28.16 16.43
C GLN A 85 -3.35 -27.22 17.56
N ARG A 86 -2.36 -26.35 17.30
CA ARG A 86 -1.87 -25.36 18.28
C ARG A 86 -2.93 -24.35 18.71
N LEU A 87 -3.90 -24.00 17.85
CA LEU A 87 -5.03 -23.13 18.21
C LEU A 87 -6.06 -23.82 19.11
N LEU A 88 -6.23 -25.13 18.97
CA LEU A 88 -7.06 -25.94 19.86
C LEU A 88 -6.36 -26.18 21.21
N ASP A 89 -5.10 -26.62 21.20
CA ASP A 89 -4.31 -26.92 22.41
C ASP A 89 -4.08 -25.67 23.28
N GLY A 90 -3.85 -24.51 22.65
CA GLY A 90 -3.75 -23.22 23.34
C GLY A 90 -5.09 -22.65 23.83
N GLY A 91 -6.21 -23.30 23.52
CA GLY A 91 -7.55 -22.80 23.83
C GLY A 91 -7.86 -21.45 23.18
N PHE A 92 -7.25 -21.16 22.02
CA PHE A 92 -7.55 -19.99 21.20
C PHE A 92 -8.84 -20.19 20.41
N TRP A 93 -9.11 -21.42 19.98
CA TRP A 93 -10.34 -21.83 19.29
C TRP A 93 -11.16 -22.80 20.13
N GLN A 94 -12.49 -22.71 20.00
CA GLN A 94 -13.44 -23.75 20.37
C GLN A 94 -14.11 -24.27 19.10
N ILE A 95 -14.39 -25.57 19.04
CA ILE A 95 -14.99 -26.22 17.88
C ILE A 95 -16.24 -27.04 18.25
N SER A 96 -17.18 -27.11 17.32
CA SER A 96 -18.33 -28.01 17.37
C SER A 96 -18.71 -28.42 15.95
N GLY A 97 -19.05 -29.70 15.72
CA GLY A 97 -19.34 -30.21 14.38
C GLY A 97 -18.19 -30.09 13.37
N GLY A 98 -16.95 -29.88 13.84
CA GLY A 98 -15.76 -29.61 13.00
C GLY A 98 -15.55 -28.14 12.62
N MET A 99 -16.54 -27.27 12.83
CA MET A 99 -16.45 -25.82 12.63
C MET A 99 -15.92 -25.12 13.88
N VAL A 100 -15.29 -23.96 13.72
CA VAL A 100 -14.98 -23.06 14.84
C VAL A 100 -16.30 -22.44 15.32
N THR A 101 -16.50 -22.36 16.64
CA THR A 101 -17.68 -21.74 17.27
C THR A 101 -17.34 -20.53 18.12
N ALA A 102 -16.11 -20.42 18.60
CA ALA A 102 -15.58 -19.23 19.27
C ALA A 102 -14.08 -19.11 19.01
N THR A 103 -13.58 -17.87 18.93
CA THR A 103 -12.16 -17.56 18.79
C THR A 103 -11.75 -16.46 19.77
N LYS A 104 -10.51 -16.53 20.27
CA LYS A 104 -9.82 -15.44 20.98
C LYS A 104 -8.85 -14.67 20.08
N VAL A 105 -8.65 -15.12 18.85
CA VAL A 105 -7.67 -14.59 17.89
C VAL A 105 -8.33 -14.22 16.58
N ARG A 106 -7.93 -13.07 16.03
CA ARG A 106 -8.47 -12.51 14.79
C ARG A 106 -7.39 -12.01 13.84
N PHE A 107 -6.19 -11.70 14.34
CA PHE A 107 -5.07 -11.24 13.52
C PHE A 107 -3.96 -12.30 13.48
N VAL A 108 -3.26 -12.40 12.36
CA VAL A 108 -2.05 -13.21 12.23
C VAL A 108 -0.97 -12.39 11.54
N ALA A 109 0.20 -12.29 12.19
CA ALA A 109 1.43 -11.82 11.57
C ALA A 109 2.26 -13.04 11.13
N VAL A 110 2.31 -13.29 9.82
CA VAL A 110 3.18 -14.30 9.22
C VAL A 110 4.56 -13.68 9.01
N ILE A 111 5.60 -14.28 9.59
CA ILE A 111 6.96 -13.74 9.54
C ILE A 111 7.72 -14.28 8.34
N ARG A 112 8.56 -13.43 7.73
CA ARG A 112 9.58 -13.79 6.72
C ARG A 112 10.19 -15.16 6.97
N GLY A 113 10.22 -15.99 5.93
CA GLY A 113 10.76 -17.36 5.98
C GLY A 113 9.68 -18.45 6.03
N VAL A 114 8.43 -18.12 6.36
CA VAL A 114 7.27 -18.99 6.05
C VAL A 114 7.02 -18.96 4.53
N PRO A 115 6.75 -20.10 3.86
CA PRO A 115 6.41 -20.16 2.44
C PRO A 115 5.27 -19.19 2.06
N LEU A 116 5.30 -18.68 0.83
CA LEU A 116 4.43 -17.61 0.32
C LEU A 116 3.20 -18.15 -0.41
N LYS A 117 3.35 -19.24 -1.18
CA LYS A 117 2.33 -19.73 -2.10
C LYS A 117 2.31 -21.24 -2.26
N ILE A 118 1.12 -21.75 -2.57
CA ILE A 118 0.83 -23.17 -2.78
C ILE A 118 0.71 -23.39 -4.29
N ARG A 119 1.56 -24.24 -4.88
CA ARG A 119 1.52 -24.59 -6.31
C ARG A 119 0.30 -25.44 -6.66
N PRO A 120 -0.27 -25.32 -7.88
CA PRO A 120 -1.45 -26.08 -8.29
C PRO A 120 -1.16 -27.58 -8.33
N ILE A 121 -2.17 -28.41 -8.11
CA ILE A 121 -2.06 -29.86 -8.26
C ILE A 121 -1.93 -30.20 -9.76
N PRO A 122 -0.90 -30.98 -10.17
CA PRO A 122 -0.73 -31.37 -11.56
C PRO A 122 -1.93 -32.16 -12.09
N ARG A 123 -2.64 -31.59 -13.08
CA ARG A 123 -3.78 -32.24 -13.74
C ARG A 123 -3.27 -33.29 -14.73
N PRO A 124 -3.94 -34.44 -14.88
CA PRO A 124 -3.61 -35.41 -15.92
C PRO A 124 -3.70 -34.77 -17.31
N VAL A 125 -2.60 -34.79 -18.07
CA VAL A 125 -2.61 -34.40 -19.48
C VAL A 125 -3.41 -35.46 -20.26
N PRO A 126 -4.37 -35.08 -21.13
CA PRO A 126 -5.10 -36.04 -21.94
C PRO A 126 -4.16 -36.94 -22.75
N SER A 127 -4.42 -38.24 -22.78
CA SER A 127 -3.56 -39.21 -23.48
C SER A 127 -3.59 -38.98 -25.00
N VAL A 128 -2.54 -38.34 -25.51
CA VAL A 128 -2.38 -38.08 -26.94
C VAL A 128 -2.07 -39.38 -27.67
N ALA A 129 -2.82 -39.69 -28.74
CA ALA A 129 -2.57 -40.88 -29.54
C ALA A 129 -1.20 -40.82 -30.24
N PRO A 130 -0.46 -41.95 -30.39
CA PRO A 130 0.85 -41.94 -31.03
C PRO A 130 0.83 -41.31 -32.42
N GLY A 131 1.58 -40.21 -32.59
CA GLY A 131 1.67 -39.45 -33.85
C GLY A 131 0.73 -38.25 -33.98
N ALA A 132 -0.20 -38.03 -33.04
CA ALA A 132 -0.98 -36.80 -32.98
C ALA A 132 -0.18 -35.66 -32.29
N THR A 133 -0.35 -34.43 -32.76
CA THR A 133 0.12 -33.24 -32.03
C THR A 133 -0.75 -33.00 -30.80
N PRO A 134 -0.18 -32.67 -29.62
CA PRO A 134 -0.97 -32.22 -28.49
C PRO A 134 -1.75 -30.96 -28.85
N ALA A 135 -3.06 -30.96 -28.63
CA ALA A 135 -3.83 -29.72 -28.63
C ALA A 135 -3.33 -28.82 -27.49
N PRO A 136 -3.33 -27.47 -27.65
CA PRO A 136 -3.08 -26.57 -26.53
C PRO A 136 -4.08 -26.89 -25.41
N MET A 137 -3.58 -27.10 -24.18
CA MET A 137 -4.50 -27.32 -23.06
C MET A 137 -5.37 -26.06 -22.89
N PRO A 138 -6.71 -26.20 -22.75
CA PRO A 138 -7.56 -25.06 -22.50
C PRO A 138 -7.16 -24.40 -21.17
N PRO A 139 -7.23 -23.06 -21.07
CA PRO A 139 -6.96 -22.39 -19.82
C PRO A 139 -7.94 -22.85 -18.75
N VAL A 140 -7.41 -23.23 -17.58
CA VAL A 140 -8.22 -23.64 -16.41
C VAL A 140 -9.17 -22.49 -16.05
N PRO A 141 -10.51 -22.71 -16.01
CA PRO A 141 -11.47 -21.71 -15.59
C PRO A 141 -11.17 -21.18 -14.19
N PRO A 142 -11.47 -19.89 -13.88
CA PRO A 142 -11.14 -19.28 -12.58
C PRO A 142 -11.58 -20.12 -11.37
N LEU A 143 -12.79 -20.68 -11.43
CA LEU A 143 -13.42 -21.46 -10.36
C LEU A 143 -12.93 -22.91 -10.27
N GLU A 144 -12.04 -23.33 -11.17
CA GLU A 144 -11.40 -24.65 -11.16
C GLU A 144 -9.92 -24.57 -10.71
N ARG A 145 -9.40 -23.39 -10.35
CA ARG A 145 -8.01 -23.18 -9.92
C ARG A 145 -7.84 -23.51 -8.43
N ASP A 146 -6.71 -24.14 -8.09
CA ASP A 146 -6.46 -24.77 -6.79
C ASP A 146 -5.13 -24.34 -6.13
N GLU A 147 -4.32 -23.57 -6.85
CA GLU A 147 -3.23 -22.78 -6.29
C GLU A 147 -3.74 -21.56 -5.53
N ALA A 148 -2.98 -21.10 -4.52
CA ALA A 148 -3.34 -19.97 -3.68
C ALA A 148 -2.11 -19.36 -3.00
N SER A 149 -2.27 -18.21 -2.35
CA SER A 149 -1.29 -17.78 -1.35
C SER A 149 -1.45 -18.60 -0.05
N VAL A 150 -0.35 -18.82 0.67
CA VAL A 150 -0.39 -19.43 2.00
C VAL A 150 -1.20 -18.55 2.96
N ASP A 151 -1.10 -17.24 2.81
CA ASP A 151 -1.74 -16.25 3.67
C ASP A 151 -3.28 -16.25 3.53
N SER A 152 -3.81 -16.36 2.30
CA SER A 152 -5.26 -16.41 2.03
C SER A 152 -5.89 -17.74 2.45
N GLU A 153 -5.12 -18.83 2.43
CA GLU A 153 -5.53 -20.15 2.93
C GLU A 153 -5.49 -20.22 4.46
N LEU A 154 -4.53 -19.54 5.09
CA LEU A 154 -4.48 -19.35 6.54
C LEU A 154 -5.66 -18.50 7.05
N ALA A 155 -6.11 -17.52 6.26
CA ALA A 155 -7.32 -16.75 6.58
C ALA A 155 -8.59 -17.62 6.61
N CYS A 156 -8.59 -18.73 5.86
CA CYS A 156 -9.66 -19.72 5.78
C CYS A 156 -9.51 -20.90 6.75
N LEU A 157 -8.48 -20.95 7.61
CA LEU A 157 -8.12 -22.15 8.39
C LEU A 157 -9.24 -22.67 9.33
N GLY A 158 -10.16 -21.80 9.75
CA GLY A 158 -11.34 -22.14 10.54
C GLY A 158 -12.63 -22.28 9.72
N LEU A 159 -12.61 -21.91 8.44
CA LEU A 159 -13.75 -21.86 7.52
C LEU A 159 -13.89 -23.17 6.70
N PRO A 160 -15.09 -23.48 6.17
CA PRO A 160 -15.26 -24.56 5.19
C PRO A 160 -14.76 -24.13 3.81
N ILE A 161 -13.64 -24.70 3.36
CA ILE A 161 -13.14 -24.60 1.97
C ILE A 161 -13.62 -25.80 1.13
N PRO A 162 -13.78 -25.65 -0.20
CA PRO A 162 -14.10 -26.77 -1.10
C PRO A 162 -12.94 -27.76 -1.24
N THR A 163 -13.22 -28.93 -1.81
CA THR A 163 -12.21 -29.93 -2.22
C THR A 163 -12.43 -30.31 -3.69
N PRO A 164 -11.50 -29.99 -4.62
CA PRO A 164 -10.27 -29.24 -4.42
C PRO A 164 -10.54 -27.82 -3.90
N ALA A 165 -9.52 -27.22 -3.27
CA ALA A 165 -9.58 -25.85 -2.80
C ALA A 165 -9.77 -24.87 -3.97
N GLY A 166 -10.34 -23.71 -3.68
CA GLY A 166 -10.70 -22.69 -4.65
C GLY A 166 -11.45 -21.53 -3.97
N PRO A 167 -11.74 -20.44 -4.69
CA PRO A 167 -12.10 -19.17 -4.09
C PRO A 167 -13.46 -19.22 -3.37
N ILE A 168 -13.46 -18.84 -2.09
CA ILE A 168 -14.69 -18.67 -1.29
C ILE A 168 -14.99 -17.19 -1.06
N LYS A 169 -16.27 -16.83 -0.90
CA LYS A 169 -16.66 -15.45 -0.56
C LYS A 169 -16.05 -15.06 0.79
N ASN A 170 -15.42 -13.90 0.86
CA ASN A 170 -14.91 -13.35 2.11
C ASN A 170 -16.07 -12.93 3.06
N PRO A 171 -16.16 -13.47 4.30
CA PRO A 171 -17.14 -13.04 5.30
C PRO A 171 -16.98 -11.57 5.75
N TYR A 172 -15.79 -11.00 5.58
CA TYR A 172 -15.40 -9.66 6.03
C TYR A 172 -15.30 -8.62 4.90
N ALA A 173 -15.69 -8.97 3.67
CA ALA A 173 -15.80 -8.00 2.56
C ALA A 173 -16.69 -6.80 2.94
N ASP A 174 -16.29 -5.61 2.48
CA ASP A 174 -16.97 -4.31 2.64
C ASP A 174 -17.18 -3.80 4.09
N LYS A 175 -16.83 -4.56 5.12
CA LYS A 175 -17.23 -4.30 6.52
C LYS A 175 -16.83 -2.90 7.00
N VAL A 176 -17.74 -2.28 7.76
CA VAL A 176 -17.64 -0.96 8.39
C VAL A 176 -17.67 -1.09 9.92
N THR A 177 -17.04 -2.13 10.45
CA THR A 177 -17.00 -2.48 11.87
C THR A 177 -15.69 -3.22 12.13
N PRO A 178 -14.93 -2.93 13.20
CA PRO A 178 -13.69 -3.64 13.52
C PRO A 178 -13.89 -5.15 13.65
N ILE A 179 -12.84 -5.96 13.46
CA ILE A 179 -12.97 -7.43 13.42
C ILE A 179 -13.33 -8.04 14.78
N LEU A 180 -12.96 -7.37 15.87
CA LEU A 180 -13.30 -7.78 17.25
C LEU A 180 -14.79 -7.50 17.56
N ASP A 181 -15.31 -6.36 17.07
CA ASP A 181 -16.72 -5.96 17.20
C ASP A 181 -17.65 -6.64 16.18
N SER A 182 -17.09 -7.30 15.16
CA SER A 182 -17.83 -7.78 14.00
C SER A 182 -18.52 -9.13 14.21
N PHE A 183 -19.82 -9.16 13.95
CA PHE A 183 -20.57 -10.40 13.78
C PHE A 183 -20.27 -11.05 12.42
N VAL A 184 -19.12 -11.75 12.37
CA VAL A 184 -18.64 -12.58 11.25
C VAL A 184 -18.12 -13.92 11.80
N ASP A 185 -18.08 -14.93 10.93
CA ASP A 185 -17.69 -16.31 11.24
C ASP A 185 -16.44 -16.36 12.17
N PRO A 186 -16.47 -17.09 13.31
CA PRO A 186 -15.35 -17.15 14.24
C PRO A 186 -14.10 -17.85 13.65
N GLY A 187 -14.21 -18.54 12.51
CA GLY A 187 -13.12 -19.20 11.81
C GLY A 187 -12.29 -18.31 10.86
N ILE A 188 -12.73 -17.08 10.54
CA ILE A 188 -11.91 -16.16 9.73
C ILE A 188 -10.77 -15.56 10.59
N LEU A 189 -9.57 -15.55 10.00
CA LEU A 189 -8.39 -14.86 10.50
C LEU A 189 -7.95 -13.78 9.49
N LEU A 190 -7.60 -12.58 9.95
CA LEU A 190 -7.04 -11.54 9.10
C LEU A 190 -5.50 -11.70 9.10
N VAL A 191 -4.99 -12.32 8.04
CA VAL A 191 -3.57 -12.70 7.91
C VAL A 191 -2.81 -11.63 7.13
N CYS A 192 -1.83 -11.00 7.77
CA CYS A 192 -0.85 -10.14 7.12
C CYS A 192 0.57 -10.66 7.35
N ARG A 193 1.49 -10.26 6.49
CA ARG A 193 2.83 -10.82 6.41
C ARG A 193 3.91 -9.74 6.58
N LEU A 194 4.78 -9.97 7.54
CA LEU A 194 5.99 -9.20 7.83
C LEU A 194 7.16 -9.82 7.07
N ASP A 195 7.20 -9.57 5.75
CA ASP A 195 8.15 -10.18 4.82
C ASP A 195 8.55 -9.22 3.70
N ALA A 196 9.82 -9.27 3.32
CA ALA A 196 10.46 -8.42 2.32
C ALA A 196 11.80 -9.09 1.89
N PRO A 197 12.46 -8.62 0.81
CA PRO A 197 13.70 -9.24 0.32
C PRO A 197 14.78 -9.33 1.40
N THR A 198 15.01 -8.26 2.16
CA THR A 198 15.95 -8.23 3.30
C THR A 198 15.28 -8.20 4.67
N GLU A 199 15.97 -8.71 5.70
CA GLU A 199 15.58 -8.54 7.11
C GLU A 199 15.47 -7.05 7.50
N ARG A 200 16.39 -6.23 6.96
CA ARG A 200 16.40 -4.77 7.11
C ARG A 200 15.06 -4.16 6.69
N ALA A 201 14.51 -4.58 5.55
CA ALA A 201 13.23 -4.09 5.06
C ALA A 201 12.06 -4.51 5.97
N VAL A 202 12.05 -5.74 6.50
CA VAL A 202 11.03 -6.17 7.48
C VAL A 202 11.10 -5.37 8.78
N ARG A 203 12.30 -5.07 9.30
CA ARG A 203 12.45 -4.17 10.46
C ARG A 203 11.97 -2.75 10.13
N SER A 204 12.35 -2.22 8.97
CA SER A 204 11.92 -0.88 8.50
C SER A 204 10.40 -0.77 8.36
N MET A 205 9.73 -1.85 7.94
CA MET A 205 8.28 -1.95 7.82
C MET A 205 7.60 -1.86 9.20
N ILE A 206 8.05 -2.65 10.18
CA ILE A 206 7.54 -2.64 11.57
C ILE A 206 7.79 -1.27 12.23
N ASP A 207 9.03 -0.79 12.16
CA ASP A 207 9.44 0.46 12.80
C ASP A 207 8.75 1.67 12.16
N GLY A 208 8.56 1.65 10.83
CA GLY A 208 7.84 2.67 10.08
C GLY A 208 6.36 2.73 10.44
N ALA A 209 5.69 1.58 10.55
CA ALA A 209 4.30 1.50 11.01
C ALA A 209 4.12 2.11 12.41
N ILE A 210 4.95 1.66 13.37
CA ILE A 210 4.91 2.12 14.77
C ILE A 210 5.39 3.58 14.91
N ALA A 211 6.23 4.09 13.99
CA ALA A 211 6.60 5.50 13.95
C ALA A 211 5.43 6.38 13.46
N ALA A 212 4.77 6.01 12.36
CA ALA A 212 3.67 6.77 11.78
C ALA A 212 2.44 6.81 12.70
N GLU A 213 2.12 5.73 13.42
CA GLU A 213 1.01 5.72 14.39
C GLU A 213 1.09 6.83 15.46
N LYS A 214 2.30 7.28 15.82
CA LYS A 214 2.52 8.26 16.90
C LYS A 214 2.03 9.67 16.55
N THR A 215 1.94 10.01 15.26
CA THR A 215 1.58 11.35 14.78
C THR A 215 0.63 11.36 13.59
N GLY A 216 0.37 10.19 12.99
CA GLY A 216 -0.25 10.01 11.69
C GLY A 216 0.78 9.93 10.55
N LEU A 217 0.43 9.23 9.49
CA LEU A 217 1.17 9.18 8.23
C LEU A 217 0.96 10.48 7.44
N TRP A 218 2.01 11.27 7.21
CA TRP A 218 1.95 12.55 6.51
C TRP A 218 2.91 12.60 5.32
N GLY A 219 2.46 13.14 4.19
CA GLY A 219 3.24 13.31 2.98
C GLY A 219 2.35 13.42 1.74
N TRP A 220 2.96 13.29 0.57
CA TRP A 220 2.25 13.21 -0.71
C TRP A 220 1.62 11.83 -0.92
N ALA A 221 0.47 11.84 -1.59
CA ALA A 221 -0.09 10.69 -2.27
C ALA A 221 0.15 10.80 -3.79
N TYR A 222 0.71 9.75 -4.37
CA TYR A 222 0.94 9.62 -5.82
C TYR A 222 -0.01 8.58 -6.41
N LEU A 223 -0.76 8.96 -7.43
CA LEU A 223 -1.73 8.11 -8.10
C LEU A 223 -1.29 7.98 -9.57
N ASP A 224 -1.15 6.76 -10.05
CA ASP A 224 -0.47 6.39 -11.30
C ASP A 224 -1.42 5.51 -12.12
N SER A 225 -2.44 6.17 -12.67
CA SER A 225 -3.64 5.55 -13.26
C SER A 225 -3.61 5.63 -14.78
N ARG A 226 -4.30 4.69 -15.45
CA ARG A 226 -4.13 4.49 -16.90
C ARG A 226 -5.11 5.30 -17.75
N GLY A 227 -6.05 6.00 -17.11
CA GLY A 227 -7.04 6.83 -17.80
C GLY A 227 -8.09 6.02 -18.58
N ILE A 228 -8.32 4.76 -18.22
CA ILE A 228 -9.27 3.88 -18.92
C ILE A 228 -10.70 4.35 -18.67
N THR A 229 -11.44 4.58 -19.75
CA THR A 229 -12.83 5.11 -19.72
C THR A 229 -13.89 4.08 -20.13
N SER A 230 -13.49 2.86 -20.53
CA SER A 230 -14.40 1.80 -20.97
C SER A 230 -13.75 0.42 -20.97
N GLY A 231 -14.57 -0.64 -21.05
CA GLY A 231 -14.11 -2.04 -21.14
C GLY A 231 -13.89 -2.71 -19.78
N PRO A 232 -13.38 -3.97 -19.76
CA PRO A 232 -13.25 -4.77 -18.53
C PRO A 232 -12.22 -4.23 -17.55
N TYR A 233 -11.33 -3.32 -18.00
CA TYR A 233 -10.34 -2.63 -17.16
C TYR A 233 -10.78 -1.21 -16.77
N LEU A 234 -12.09 -0.90 -16.80
CA LEU A 234 -12.59 0.36 -16.23
C LEU A 234 -12.60 0.33 -14.68
N GLU A 235 -12.85 -0.85 -14.10
CA GLU A 235 -13.02 -1.06 -12.64
C GLU A 235 -11.80 -0.58 -11.82
N GLY A 236 -10.57 -0.89 -12.25
CA GLY A 236 -9.36 -0.48 -11.52
C GLY A 236 -9.05 1.03 -11.60
N ASP A 237 -9.33 1.68 -12.73
CA ASP A 237 -9.17 3.14 -12.88
C ASP A 237 -10.23 3.88 -12.05
N GLN A 238 -11.43 3.30 -11.91
CA GLN A 238 -12.45 3.77 -10.97
C GLN A 238 -11.98 3.64 -9.52
N TRP A 239 -11.39 2.52 -9.09
CA TRP A 239 -10.82 2.40 -7.74
C TRP A 239 -9.70 3.43 -7.47
N LEU A 240 -8.76 3.60 -8.40
CA LEU A 240 -7.69 4.60 -8.25
C LEU A 240 -8.26 6.03 -8.19
N GLY A 241 -9.26 6.35 -9.01
CA GLY A 241 -9.91 7.67 -9.00
C GLY A 241 -10.77 7.94 -7.75
N ILE A 242 -11.47 6.94 -7.23
CA ILE A 242 -12.22 7.05 -5.96
C ILE A 242 -11.24 7.19 -4.79
N ALA A 243 -10.15 6.42 -4.77
CA ALA A 243 -9.08 6.56 -3.78
C ALA A 243 -8.44 7.96 -3.82
N ALA A 244 -8.11 8.49 -5.00
CA ALA A 244 -7.58 9.84 -5.19
C ALA A 244 -8.49 10.92 -4.59
N ASN A 245 -9.79 10.82 -4.82
CA ASN A 245 -10.79 11.75 -4.30
C ASN A 245 -11.01 11.60 -2.78
N ASN A 246 -11.00 10.37 -2.25
CA ASN A 246 -11.06 10.11 -0.81
C ASN A 246 -9.85 10.70 -0.07
N LEU A 247 -8.65 10.55 -0.64
CA LEU A 247 -7.40 11.14 -0.12
C LEU A 247 -7.50 12.68 -0.11
N ARG A 248 -7.87 13.31 -1.23
CA ARG A 248 -8.06 14.77 -1.30
C ARG A 248 -9.09 15.29 -0.30
N GLY A 249 -10.29 14.70 -0.29
CA GLY A 249 -11.38 15.11 0.60
C GLY A 249 -11.06 14.98 2.09
N ARG A 250 -10.10 14.12 2.46
CA ARG A 250 -9.63 13.94 3.85
C ARG A 250 -8.39 14.78 4.19
N GLY A 251 -7.94 15.63 3.27
CA GLY A 251 -6.83 16.56 3.45
C GLY A 251 -5.45 15.96 3.17
N VAL A 252 -5.34 14.97 2.29
CA VAL A 252 -4.06 14.48 1.76
C VAL A 252 -3.76 15.22 0.44
N PRO A 253 -2.55 15.79 0.25
CA PRO A 253 -2.16 16.37 -1.02
C PRO A 253 -1.86 15.26 -2.04
N VAL A 254 -2.43 15.37 -3.24
CA VAL A 254 -2.48 14.29 -4.25
C VAL A 254 -2.00 14.80 -5.61
N LEU A 255 -0.95 14.15 -6.12
CA LEU A 255 -0.55 14.20 -7.52
C LEU A 255 -1.11 12.96 -8.22
N TRP A 256 -1.76 13.14 -9.37
CA TRP A 256 -2.50 12.08 -10.06
C TRP A 256 -2.17 12.09 -11.55
N ASP A 257 -1.35 11.12 -11.97
CA ASP A 257 -1.10 10.83 -13.38
C ASP A 257 -2.22 9.95 -13.95
N LYS A 258 -2.58 10.23 -15.20
CA LYS A 258 -3.66 9.64 -16.00
C LYS A 258 -3.15 9.21 -17.37
N ALA A 259 -1.84 9.21 -17.59
CA ALA A 259 -1.22 8.68 -18.79
C ALA A 259 -1.45 7.16 -18.91
N PRO A 260 -1.61 6.60 -20.12
CA PRO A 260 -1.65 5.15 -20.31
C PRO A 260 -0.33 4.43 -20.00
N GLU A 261 0.75 5.21 -19.82
CA GLU A 261 2.09 4.79 -19.44
C GLU A 261 2.33 5.14 -17.96
N THR A 262 3.02 4.29 -17.19
CA THR A 262 3.32 4.56 -15.77
C THR A 262 4.29 5.73 -15.58
N LEU A 263 4.26 6.35 -14.39
CA LEU A 263 5.19 7.40 -13.94
C LEU A 263 6.64 7.11 -14.40
N PRO A 264 7.25 7.96 -15.25
CA PRO A 264 8.50 7.62 -15.91
C PRO A 264 9.73 7.76 -15.00
N ALA A 265 10.78 7.01 -15.29
CA ALA A 265 12.07 7.16 -14.61
C ALA A 265 12.60 8.59 -14.77
N GLY A 266 13.13 9.17 -13.70
CA GLY A 266 13.45 10.58 -13.58
C GLY A 266 12.28 11.47 -13.14
N TYR A 267 11.04 10.97 -13.00
CA TYR A 267 9.98 11.76 -12.36
C TYR A 267 10.25 11.91 -10.86
N PRO A 268 10.32 13.14 -10.32
CA PRO A 268 10.79 13.41 -8.95
C PRO A 268 9.71 13.13 -7.89
N VAL A 269 9.54 11.86 -7.52
CA VAL A 269 8.70 11.44 -6.39
C VAL A 269 9.41 11.82 -5.08
N THR A 270 8.82 12.73 -4.30
CA THR A 270 9.31 13.16 -2.97
C THR A 270 8.25 12.96 -1.90
N ASP A 271 8.68 12.71 -0.66
CA ASP A 271 7.80 12.65 0.53
C ASP A 271 6.60 11.70 0.35
N ALA A 272 6.81 10.59 -0.37
CA ALA A 272 5.77 9.63 -0.70
C ALA A 272 5.28 8.88 0.54
N ALA A 273 4.11 9.29 1.04
CA ALA A 273 3.37 8.63 2.10
C ALA A 273 2.35 7.62 1.56
N TYR A 274 1.82 7.86 0.36
CA TYR A 274 0.85 6.97 -0.29
C TYR A 274 1.18 6.79 -1.78
N TYR A 275 1.01 5.58 -2.31
CA TYR A 275 1.09 5.30 -3.75
C TYR A 275 0.06 4.25 -4.17
N LEU A 276 -0.67 4.51 -5.27
CA LEU A 276 -1.43 3.49 -6.01
C LEU A 276 -1.08 3.61 -7.51
N GLY A 277 -0.68 2.51 -8.16
CA GLY A 277 -0.35 2.51 -9.59
C GLY A 277 -0.86 1.30 -10.39
N TRP A 278 -0.84 1.39 -11.72
CA TRP A 278 -1.39 0.38 -12.66
C TRP A 278 -0.75 0.47 -14.06
N TYR A 279 -0.40 -0.56 -14.85
CA TYR A 279 -0.37 -2.04 -14.75
C TYR A 279 0.98 -2.51 -15.35
N ASP A 280 2.12 -2.17 -14.74
CA ASP A 280 3.41 -2.69 -15.20
C ASP A 280 3.74 -4.03 -14.51
N GLY A 281 4.46 -4.91 -15.20
CA GLY A 281 4.70 -6.28 -14.73
C GLY A 281 5.67 -6.34 -13.54
N ASP A 282 6.76 -5.59 -13.67
CA ASP A 282 7.84 -5.44 -12.71
C ASP A 282 7.98 -3.96 -12.29
N VAL A 283 8.60 -3.72 -11.13
CA VAL A 283 8.89 -2.37 -10.63
C VAL A 283 9.60 -1.52 -11.67
N SER A 284 9.00 -0.38 -12.01
CA SER A 284 9.49 0.53 -13.04
C SER A 284 9.44 1.99 -12.57
N GLY A 285 9.72 2.93 -13.48
CA GLY A 285 9.67 4.35 -13.16
C GLY A 285 10.65 4.77 -12.06
N PRO A 286 10.28 5.76 -11.22
CA PRO A 286 11.13 6.22 -10.11
C PRO A 286 11.27 5.16 -9.00
N PHE A 287 10.34 4.20 -8.91
CA PHE A 287 10.36 3.12 -7.92
C PHE A 287 11.47 2.08 -8.18
N ARG A 288 12.15 2.16 -9.34
CA ARG A 288 13.33 1.36 -9.69
C ARG A 288 14.66 2.09 -9.43
N GLU A 289 14.65 3.38 -9.06
CA GLU A 289 15.86 4.16 -8.83
C GLU A 289 16.41 3.88 -7.41
N LEU A 290 17.68 3.42 -7.33
CA LEU A 290 18.25 2.79 -6.12
C LEU A 290 18.34 3.71 -4.88
N ASP A 291 18.22 5.02 -5.06
CA ASP A 291 18.20 6.07 -4.05
C ASP A 291 16.77 6.52 -3.65
N PHE A 292 15.74 6.24 -4.46
CA PHE A 292 14.35 6.53 -4.11
C PHE A 292 13.93 5.80 -2.83
N ARG A 293 13.24 6.48 -1.90
CA ARG A 293 12.65 5.87 -0.71
C ARG A 293 11.26 6.41 -0.44
N PHE A 294 10.37 5.52 -0.01
CA PHE A 294 9.11 5.92 0.62
C PHE A 294 9.36 6.50 2.02
N LEU A 295 8.39 7.25 2.55
CA LEU A 295 8.42 7.69 3.95
C LEU A 295 8.20 6.50 4.91
N PRO A 296 8.79 6.51 6.12
CA PRO A 296 8.49 5.51 7.14
C PRO A 296 6.99 5.47 7.44
N GLY A 297 6.38 4.29 7.34
CA GLY A 297 4.93 4.10 7.47
C GLY A 297 4.15 4.19 6.16
N ALA A 298 4.77 4.48 5.02
CA ALA A 298 4.05 4.65 3.76
C ALA A 298 3.28 3.39 3.32
N VAL A 299 2.15 3.61 2.67
CA VAL A 299 1.32 2.56 2.07
C VAL A 299 1.43 2.69 0.55
N ALA A 300 1.95 1.66 -0.12
CA ALA A 300 2.24 1.72 -1.55
C ALA A 300 1.79 0.44 -2.24
N VAL A 301 0.99 0.56 -3.30
CA VAL A 301 0.41 -0.59 -4.01
C VAL A 301 0.54 -0.38 -5.51
N HIS A 302 0.94 -1.42 -6.25
CA HIS A 302 0.80 -1.44 -7.70
C HIS A 302 -0.10 -2.62 -8.08
N LEU A 303 -1.21 -2.30 -8.74
CA LEU A 303 -2.27 -3.22 -9.13
C LEU A 303 -1.77 -4.12 -10.26
N HIS A 304 -1.06 -5.21 -9.96
CA HIS A 304 -0.63 -6.17 -10.98
C HIS A 304 -0.96 -7.62 -10.57
N SER A 305 -1.34 -8.46 -11.53
CA SER A 305 -1.72 -9.86 -11.29
C SER A 305 -0.60 -10.73 -10.72
N PHE A 306 0.66 -10.33 -10.90
CA PHE A 306 1.83 -11.04 -10.36
C PHE A 306 2.71 -10.15 -9.46
N SER A 307 2.11 -9.08 -8.92
CA SER A 307 2.73 -8.06 -8.04
C SER A 307 3.50 -8.64 -6.84
N ALA A 308 3.09 -9.80 -6.32
CA ALA A 308 3.73 -10.52 -5.21
C ALA A 308 4.14 -11.95 -5.59
N SER A 309 4.44 -12.21 -6.87
CA SER A 309 4.86 -13.54 -7.36
C SER A 309 6.16 -14.07 -6.72
N THR A 310 6.99 -13.18 -6.16
CA THR A 310 8.12 -13.43 -5.25
C THR A 310 8.31 -12.23 -4.31
N LEU A 311 8.83 -12.46 -3.11
CA LEU A 311 9.30 -11.46 -2.14
C LEU A 311 10.81 -11.57 -1.87
N ARG A 312 11.56 -12.23 -2.77
CA ARG A 312 13.02 -12.40 -2.68
C ARG A 312 13.79 -11.64 -3.75
N ASN A 313 13.10 -11.07 -4.73
CA ASN A 313 13.69 -10.23 -5.77
C ASN A 313 13.40 -8.73 -5.49
N VAL A 314 14.43 -7.89 -5.66
CA VAL A 314 14.34 -6.42 -5.49
C VAL A 314 14.03 -5.69 -6.80
N ALA A 315 13.90 -6.41 -7.92
CA ALA A 315 13.75 -5.83 -9.27
C ALA A 315 12.69 -6.52 -10.14
N ALA A 316 11.90 -7.44 -9.57
CA ALA A 316 10.80 -8.16 -10.24
C ALA A 316 9.55 -8.19 -9.36
N GLY A 317 8.36 -8.21 -9.98
CA GLY A 317 7.11 -7.86 -9.33
C GLY A 317 7.15 -6.44 -8.74
N TRP A 318 6.27 -6.16 -7.78
CA TRP A 318 6.14 -4.83 -7.17
C TRP A 318 6.24 -4.83 -5.64
N CYS A 319 5.68 -5.84 -4.97
CA CYS A 319 5.60 -5.88 -3.51
C CYS A 319 6.99 -6.00 -2.84
N GLY A 320 7.83 -6.93 -3.30
CA GLY A 320 9.21 -7.07 -2.80
C GLY A 320 10.02 -5.78 -2.94
N PRO A 321 10.08 -5.16 -4.14
CA PRO A 321 10.70 -3.86 -4.35
C PRO A 321 10.13 -2.73 -3.48
N ILE A 322 8.80 -2.54 -3.45
CA ILE A 322 8.14 -1.48 -2.67
C ILE A 322 8.57 -1.48 -1.19
N LEU A 323 8.67 -2.68 -0.60
CA LEU A 323 9.06 -2.88 0.80
C LEU A 323 10.57 -2.69 1.01
N GLU A 324 11.43 -3.11 0.08
CA GLU A 324 12.87 -2.85 0.13
C GLU A 324 13.18 -1.34 0.04
N HIS A 325 12.37 -0.59 -0.74
CA HIS A 325 12.36 0.87 -0.83
C HIS A 325 11.70 1.58 0.37
N GLY A 326 11.22 0.84 1.38
CA GLY A 326 10.89 1.37 2.71
C GLY A 326 9.40 1.62 3.02
N ALA A 327 8.47 1.17 2.17
CA ALA A 327 7.05 1.18 2.53
C ALA A 327 6.77 0.24 3.70
N ALA A 328 5.78 0.59 4.54
CA ALA A 328 5.35 -0.21 5.68
C ALA A 328 4.13 -1.10 5.39
N ALA A 329 3.41 -0.84 4.30
CA ALA A 329 2.32 -1.71 3.85
C ALA A 329 2.16 -1.74 2.32
N THR A 330 1.81 -2.90 1.78
CA THR A 330 1.44 -3.14 0.39
C THR A 330 0.50 -4.35 0.28
N VAL A 331 -0.28 -4.45 -0.80
CA VAL A 331 -1.11 -5.63 -1.10
C VAL A 331 -0.80 -6.10 -2.52
N GLY A 332 -0.87 -7.41 -2.77
CA GLY A 332 -0.52 -7.97 -4.07
C GLY A 332 -0.97 -9.41 -4.24
N ASN A 333 -0.55 -10.02 -5.35
CA ASN A 333 -1.03 -11.32 -5.79
C ASN A 333 0.12 -12.24 -6.19
N VAL A 334 0.09 -13.50 -5.75
CA VAL A 334 1.18 -14.49 -5.96
C VAL A 334 1.08 -15.26 -7.29
N TYR A 335 -0.13 -15.32 -7.84
CA TYR A 335 -0.53 -15.83 -9.17
C TYR A 335 -1.72 -14.99 -9.69
N GLU A 336 -2.16 -15.24 -10.93
CA GLU A 336 -3.27 -14.52 -11.59
C GLU A 336 -4.57 -14.52 -10.76
N PRO A 337 -5.01 -13.37 -10.24
CA PRO A 337 -6.22 -13.25 -9.43
C PRO A 337 -7.49 -12.98 -10.26
N TYR A 338 -7.38 -12.45 -11.49
CA TYR A 338 -8.39 -11.61 -12.15
C TYR A 338 -8.69 -10.30 -11.38
N LEU A 339 -8.92 -9.20 -12.12
CA LEU A 339 -9.02 -7.84 -11.56
C LEU A 339 -9.98 -7.74 -10.36
N THR A 340 -11.24 -8.15 -10.54
CA THR A 340 -12.32 -8.02 -9.54
C THR A 340 -12.05 -8.79 -8.24
N LEU A 341 -11.14 -9.77 -8.24
CA LEU A 341 -10.72 -10.55 -7.06
C LEU A 341 -9.37 -10.08 -6.49
N THR A 342 -8.87 -8.92 -6.90
CA THR A 342 -7.77 -8.22 -6.20
C THR A 342 -8.33 -7.39 -5.03
N SER A 343 -7.45 -6.70 -4.28
CA SER A 343 -7.86 -5.71 -3.29
C SER A 343 -8.47 -4.47 -3.97
N HIS A 344 -9.72 -4.15 -3.64
CA HIS A 344 -10.43 -2.95 -4.13
C HIS A 344 -9.79 -1.70 -3.48
N LEU A 345 -8.99 -0.97 -4.26
CA LEU A 345 -8.03 -0.01 -3.71
C LEU A 345 -8.69 1.26 -3.14
N ASP A 346 -9.91 1.57 -3.54
CA ASP A 346 -10.77 2.58 -2.93
C ASP A 346 -11.28 2.16 -1.55
N VAL A 347 -11.72 0.91 -1.38
CA VAL A 347 -12.16 0.35 -0.08
C VAL A 347 -10.99 0.31 0.91
N LEU A 348 -9.83 -0.20 0.47
CA LEU A 348 -8.58 -0.20 1.24
C LEU A 348 -8.24 1.22 1.72
N THR A 349 -8.22 2.19 0.79
CA THR A 349 -7.87 3.58 1.08
C THR A 349 -8.87 4.25 2.02
N ALA A 350 -10.17 4.04 1.82
CA ALA A 350 -11.22 4.57 2.70
C ALA A 350 -11.08 4.05 4.15
N ARG A 351 -10.84 2.74 4.31
CA ARG A 351 -10.73 2.11 5.63
C ARG A 351 -9.46 2.51 6.38
N LEU A 352 -8.33 2.62 5.67
CA LEU A 352 -7.12 3.19 6.26
C LEU A 352 -7.36 4.63 6.74
N LEU A 353 -7.96 5.49 5.91
CA LEU A 353 -8.31 6.88 6.27
C LEU A 353 -9.29 6.97 7.44
N ASP A 354 -10.18 5.99 7.59
CA ASP A 354 -11.08 5.84 8.73
C ASP A 354 -10.42 5.24 9.98
N GLY A 355 -9.14 4.88 9.94
CA GLY A 355 -8.34 4.45 11.10
C GLY A 355 -8.56 3.00 11.52
N TYR A 356 -9.05 2.15 10.62
CA TYR A 356 -8.99 0.69 10.75
C TYR A 356 -7.53 0.21 10.72
N THR A 357 -7.24 -1.00 11.22
CA THR A 357 -5.90 -1.57 10.99
C THR A 357 -5.67 -1.88 9.51
N PHE A 358 -4.41 -2.06 9.12
CA PHE A 358 -4.07 -2.53 7.80
C PHE A 358 -4.68 -3.90 7.48
N ALA A 359 -4.76 -4.83 8.44
CA ALA A 359 -5.45 -6.10 8.24
C ALA A 359 -6.96 -5.92 8.00
N GLU A 360 -7.62 -5.06 8.79
CA GLU A 360 -9.05 -4.78 8.61
C GLU A 360 -9.32 -4.10 7.26
N ALA A 361 -8.51 -3.12 6.89
CA ALA A 361 -8.63 -2.41 5.62
C ALA A 361 -8.37 -3.35 4.42
N ALA A 362 -7.29 -4.13 4.45
CA ALA A 362 -6.96 -5.09 3.40
C ALA A 362 -8.05 -6.16 3.23
N TYR A 363 -8.51 -6.79 4.32
CA TYR A 363 -9.53 -7.83 4.22
C TYR A 363 -10.91 -7.29 3.89
N SER A 364 -11.27 -6.08 4.29
CA SER A 364 -12.53 -5.46 3.82
C SER A 364 -12.50 -5.14 2.32
N SER A 365 -11.32 -4.92 1.74
CA SER A 365 -11.13 -4.72 0.29
C SER A 365 -11.10 -5.99 -0.57
N LEU A 366 -11.13 -7.19 0.05
CA LEU A 366 -11.09 -8.47 -0.67
C LEU A 366 -12.49 -9.09 -0.74
N VAL A 367 -12.99 -9.34 -1.95
CA VAL A 367 -14.29 -10.01 -2.15
C VAL A 367 -14.23 -11.53 -1.94
N ALA A 368 -13.05 -12.14 -2.05
CA ALA A 368 -12.81 -13.57 -1.94
C ALA A 368 -11.59 -13.91 -1.05
N LEU A 369 -11.54 -15.15 -0.57
CA LEU A 369 -10.43 -15.80 0.16
C LEU A 369 -10.17 -17.20 -0.41
N SER A 370 -9.15 -17.92 0.09
CA SER A 370 -8.62 -19.15 -0.54
C SER A 370 -8.15 -18.87 -1.98
N TRP A 371 -7.44 -17.75 -2.14
CA TRP A 371 -7.09 -17.18 -3.44
C TRP A 371 -5.67 -16.58 -3.47
N MET A 372 -5.35 -15.80 -4.50
CA MET A 372 -3.97 -15.40 -4.81
C MET A 372 -3.44 -14.24 -3.96
N ASN A 373 -4.29 -13.60 -3.16
CA ASN A 373 -4.00 -12.31 -2.53
C ASN A 373 -3.06 -12.46 -1.32
N VAL A 374 -2.18 -11.49 -1.10
CA VAL A 374 -1.35 -11.34 0.10
C VAL A 374 -1.42 -9.90 0.62
N SER A 375 -1.46 -9.76 1.94
CA SER A 375 -1.43 -8.46 2.63
C SER A 375 -0.10 -8.34 3.36
N LEU A 376 0.75 -7.41 2.93
CA LEU A 376 2.14 -7.30 3.38
C LEU A 376 2.30 -6.04 4.23
N GLY A 377 2.67 -6.20 5.49
CA GLY A 377 2.63 -5.14 6.49
C GLY A 377 2.24 -5.67 7.87
N ASP A 378 2.35 -4.80 8.87
CA ASP A 378 1.92 -5.07 10.23
C ASP A 378 0.38 -5.13 10.30
N PRO A 379 -0.23 -6.26 10.73
CA PRO A 379 -1.69 -6.42 10.75
C PRO A 379 -2.41 -5.42 11.66
N LEU A 380 -1.72 -4.80 12.61
CA LEU A 380 -2.26 -3.84 13.56
C LEU A 380 -2.02 -2.37 13.13
N TYR A 381 -1.34 -2.13 12.01
CA TYR A 381 -0.91 -0.80 11.59
C TYR A 381 -2.08 0.16 11.33
N ARG A 382 -2.08 1.34 11.97
CA ARG A 382 -3.09 2.39 11.78
C ARG A 382 -2.49 3.72 11.28
N PRO A 383 -2.28 3.92 9.96
CA PRO A 383 -1.65 5.13 9.40
C PRO A 383 -2.35 6.44 9.78
N TYR A 384 -3.68 6.46 9.86
CA TYR A 384 -4.45 7.70 9.99
C TYR A 384 -5.30 7.80 11.28
N ALA A 385 -5.16 6.86 12.24
CA ALA A 385 -5.97 6.89 13.47
C ALA A 385 -5.70 8.13 14.34
N ALA A 386 -4.42 8.55 14.45
CA ALA A 386 -4.02 9.74 15.20
C ALA A 386 -4.59 11.07 14.63
N TRP A 387 -5.11 11.07 13.39
CA TRP A 387 -5.75 12.26 12.79
C TRP A 387 -7.14 12.58 13.36
N LYS A 388 -7.68 11.70 14.22
CA LYS A 388 -8.92 11.89 14.98
C LYS A 388 -8.68 12.57 16.33
N ASP A 389 -7.45 12.53 16.83
CA ASP A 389 -7.10 13.08 18.14
C ASP A 389 -6.86 14.60 18.02
N PRO A 390 -7.26 15.42 19.01
CA PRO A 390 -7.12 16.87 18.93
C PRO A 390 -5.65 17.29 18.90
N VAL A 391 -5.30 18.24 18.02
CA VAL A 391 -3.91 18.69 17.83
C VAL A 391 -3.36 19.24 19.14
N VAL A 392 -2.43 18.50 19.75
CA VAL A 392 -1.72 18.89 20.98
C VAL A 392 -0.91 20.16 20.71
N SER A 393 -0.93 21.08 21.67
CA SER A 393 -0.44 22.46 21.50
C SER A 393 0.98 22.56 20.95
N GLY A 394 1.11 23.06 19.72
CA GLY A 394 2.35 23.31 19.01
C GLY A 394 2.09 23.98 17.66
N SER A 395 3.15 24.42 16.96
CA SER A 395 3.02 24.93 15.60
C SER A 395 2.75 23.79 14.61
N ALA A 396 1.56 23.76 14.01
CA ALA A 396 1.18 22.76 13.02
C ALA A 396 2.17 22.73 11.84
N ASN A 397 2.57 21.52 11.43
CA ASN A 397 3.45 21.31 10.27
C ASN A 397 2.71 21.58 8.94
N ILE A 398 3.43 21.61 7.82
CA ILE A 398 2.83 21.96 6.51
C ILE A 398 1.69 21.02 6.09
N TRP A 399 1.77 19.72 6.41
CA TRP A 399 0.73 18.73 6.08
C TRP A 399 -0.51 18.89 6.98
N GLN A 400 -0.30 19.18 8.26
CA GLN A 400 -1.36 19.48 9.22
C GLN A 400 -2.10 20.77 8.85
N LYS A 401 -1.37 21.82 8.45
CA LYS A 401 -1.91 23.08 7.91
C LYS A 401 -2.75 22.84 6.65
N TYR A 402 -2.20 22.13 5.67
CA TYR A 402 -2.90 21.79 4.43
C TYR A 402 -4.22 21.05 4.73
N ARG A 403 -4.18 20.04 5.61
CA ARG A 403 -5.36 19.30 6.05
C ARG A 403 -6.38 20.18 6.78
N GLN A 404 -5.94 21.14 7.60
CA GLN A 404 -6.82 22.08 8.28
C GLN A 404 -7.55 23.00 7.28
N ALA A 405 -6.83 23.60 6.33
CA ALA A 405 -7.43 24.41 5.27
C ALA A 405 -8.45 23.62 4.43
N VAL A 406 -8.07 22.43 3.96
CA VAL A 406 -8.93 21.56 3.14
C VAL A 406 -10.20 21.12 3.90
N LEU A 407 -10.09 20.74 5.18
CA LEU A 407 -11.26 20.35 5.97
C LEU A 407 -12.12 21.55 6.40
N GLY A 408 -11.54 22.73 6.59
CA GLY A 408 -12.29 23.99 6.75
C GLY A 408 -13.13 24.32 5.52
N ALA A 409 -12.62 23.98 4.33
CA ALA A 409 -13.32 24.05 3.05
C ALA A 409 -14.14 22.78 2.69
N SER A 410 -14.57 22.01 3.70
CA SER A 410 -15.40 20.79 3.54
C SER A 410 -14.81 19.73 2.58
N GLY A 411 -13.49 19.62 2.52
CA GLY A 411 -12.76 18.68 1.65
C GLY A 411 -12.44 19.21 0.25
N SER A 412 -12.87 20.42 -0.10
CA SER A 412 -12.65 20.99 -1.44
C SER A 412 -11.35 21.79 -1.52
N ILE A 413 -10.36 21.25 -2.23
CA ILE A 413 -9.06 21.92 -2.48
C ILE A 413 -9.25 23.28 -3.17
N ILE A 414 -10.23 23.37 -4.08
CA ILE A 414 -10.53 24.59 -4.84
C ILE A 414 -11.16 25.67 -3.95
N ALA A 415 -12.04 25.28 -3.01
CA ALA A 415 -12.60 26.23 -2.05
C ALA A 415 -11.57 26.63 -0.97
N ALA A 416 -10.61 25.76 -0.64
CA ALA A 416 -9.49 26.05 0.25
C ALA A 416 -8.42 26.98 -0.37
N ALA A 417 -8.52 27.33 -1.65
CA ALA A 417 -7.48 28.07 -2.38
C ALA A 417 -6.96 29.35 -1.66
N PRO A 418 -7.79 30.20 -1.02
CA PRO A 418 -7.29 31.38 -0.28
C PRO A 418 -6.42 31.00 0.92
N ASP A 419 -6.82 29.98 1.69
CA ASP A 419 -6.09 29.50 2.86
C ASP A 419 -4.80 28.79 2.43
N LEU A 420 -4.84 27.99 1.37
CA LEU A 420 -3.66 27.34 0.78
C LEU A 420 -2.63 28.35 0.26
N GLN A 421 -3.07 29.48 -0.31
CA GLN A 421 -2.20 30.58 -0.73
C GLN A 421 -1.60 31.32 0.48
N SER A 422 -2.38 31.54 1.54
CA SER A 422 -1.93 32.13 2.81
C SER A 422 -0.91 31.24 3.54
N ASP A 423 -1.14 29.93 3.54
CA ASP A 423 -0.22 28.94 4.12
C ASP A 423 1.09 28.81 3.31
N ALA A 424 1.03 28.85 1.98
CA ALA A 424 2.23 28.91 1.14
C ALA A 424 3.09 30.13 1.48
N ALA A 425 2.47 31.31 1.58
CA ALA A 425 3.15 32.56 1.90
C ALA A 425 3.72 32.57 3.34
N SER A 426 2.98 32.06 4.32
CA SER A 426 3.40 32.07 5.74
C SER A 426 4.42 30.98 6.10
N THR A 427 4.42 29.84 5.42
CA THR A 427 5.38 28.74 5.65
C THR A 427 6.58 28.77 4.70
N GLY A 428 6.49 29.49 3.58
CA GLY A 428 7.49 29.47 2.52
C GLY A 428 7.53 28.16 1.72
N SER A 429 6.54 27.28 1.87
CA SER A 429 6.46 26.00 1.15
C SER A 429 5.54 26.06 -0.06
N SER A 430 6.04 25.61 -1.21
CA SER A 430 5.31 25.51 -2.48
C SER A 430 4.26 24.39 -2.51
N MET A 431 4.33 23.41 -1.60
CA MET A 431 3.48 22.21 -1.56
C MET A 431 1.97 22.53 -1.65
N PHE A 432 1.52 23.58 -0.96
CA PHE A 432 0.12 24.03 -0.99
C PHE A 432 -0.32 24.49 -2.38
N LEU A 433 0.54 25.22 -3.10
CA LEU A 433 0.28 25.73 -4.46
C LEU A 433 0.45 24.63 -5.52
N GLU A 434 1.37 23.69 -5.29
CA GLU A 434 1.54 22.50 -6.12
C GLU A 434 0.29 21.61 -6.08
N SER A 435 -0.23 21.32 -4.87
CA SER A 435 -1.45 20.51 -4.71
C SER A 435 -2.71 21.24 -5.20
N LEU A 436 -2.79 22.57 -5.00
CA LEU A 436 -3.86 23.40 -5.59
C LEU A 436 -3.80 23.35 -7.13
N GLY A 437 -2.60 23.50 -7.71
CA GLY A 437 -2.39 23.40 -9.16
C GLY A 437 -2.78 22.04 -9.72
N ALA A 438 -2.43 20.95 -9.05
CA ALA A 438 -2.84 19.60 -9.44
C ALA A 438 -4.36 19.41 -9.38
N ALA A 439 -5.02 19.88 -8.31
CA ALA A 439 -6.48 19.82 -8.18
C ALA A 439 -7.20 20.68 -9.24
N GLN A 440 -6.65 21.82 -9.62
CA GLN A 440 -7.17 22.66 -10.71
C GLN A 440 -7.03 21.96 -12.08
N ALA A 441 -5.88 21.36 -12.37
CA ALA A 441 -5.66 20.62 -13.62
C ALA A 441 -6.64 19.43 -13.75
N ASP A 442 -6.85 18.69 -12.66
CA ASP A 442 -7.81 17.58 -12.62
C ASP A 442 -9.27 18.02 -12.75
N GLY A 443 -9.60 19.25 -12.35
CA GLY A 443 -10.89 19.89 -12.62
C GLY A 443 -11.02 20.52 -14.02
N GLY A 444 -9.98 20.44 -14.86
CA GLY A 444 -9.93 21.06 -16.19
C GLY A 444 -9.55 22.54 -16.21
N ASP A 445 -9.27 23.16 -15.06
CA ASP A 445 -8.76 24.53 -14.94
C ASP A 445 -7.25 24.59 -15.21
N PHE A 446 -6.85 24.26 -16.44
CA PHE A 446 -5.46 24.41 -16.88
C PHE A 446 -4.92 25.85 -16.79
N PRO A 447 -5.71 26.93 -17.04
CA PRO A 447 -5.23 28.30 -16.85
C PRO A 447 -4.91 28.66 -15.40
N GLY A 448 -5.79 28.35 -14.45
CA GLY A 448 -5.58 28.59 -13.04
C GLY A 448 -4.53 27.66 -12.43
N SER A 449 -4.50 26.39 -12.86
CA SER A 449 -3.41 25.46 -12.52
C SER A 449 -2.04 26.02 -12.94
N LEU A 450 -1.93 26.53 -14.17
CA LEU A 450 -0.71 27.18 -14.66
C LEU A 450 -0.37 28.44 -13.86
N GLN A 451 -1.35 29.19 -13.33
CA GLN A 451 -1.08 30.28 -12.40
C GLN A 451 -0.49 29.77 -11.09
N SER A 452 -1.13 28.77 -10.45
CA SER A 452 -0.65 28.17 -9.19
C SER A 452 0.75 27.57 -9.31
N VAL A 453 1.05 26.85 -10.40
CA VAL A 453 2.39 26.29 -10.68
C VAL A 453 3.42 27.38 -10.95
N ASN A 454 3.06 28.49 -11.63
CA ASN A 454 3.96 29.64 -11.77
C ASN A 454 4.25 30.33 -10.42
N SER A 455 3.25 30.46 -9.55
CA SER A 455 3.42 31.00 -8.20
C SER A 455 4.30 30.07 -7.35
N ALA A 456 4.10 28.74 -7.42
CA ALA A 456 4.95 27.75 -6.78
C ALA A 456 6.41 27.84 -7.25
N LEU A 457 6.65 27.99 -8.56
CA LEU A 457 7.98 28.15 -9.16
C LEU A 457 8.70 29.45 -8.75
N ALA A 458 7.97 30.49 -8.37
CA ALA A 458 8.55 31.75 -7.87
C ALA A 458 9.06 31.63 -6.42
N MET A 459 8.73 30.55 -5.70
CA MET A 459 9.20 30.29 -4.34
C MET A 459 10.58 29.62 -4.33
N LYS A 460 11.23 29.62 -3.16
CA LYS A 460 12.53 28.95 -2.98
C LYS A 460 12.34 27.43 -2.86
N ASN A 461 12.46 26.74 -3.99
CA ASN A 461 12.25 25.29 -4.09
C ASN A 461 13.58 24.50 -3.99
N PRO A 462 13.57 23.26 -3.45
CA PRO A 462 14.62 22.28 -3.70
C PRO A 462 14.73 21.91 -5.20
N PRO A 463 15.86 21.36 -5.67
CA PRO A 463 16.04 21.01 -7.09
C PRO A 463 14.98 20.05 -7.64
N LEU A 464 14.63 18.98 -6.90
CA LEU A 464 13.63 18.00 -7.31
C LEU A 464 12.22 18.61 -7.46
N ILE A 465 11.81 19.47 -6.53
CA ILE A 465 10.53 20.18 -6.56
C ILE A 465 10.51 21.20 -7.71
N THR A 466 11.62 21.90 -7.93
CA THR A 466 11.80 22.81 -9.07
C THR A 466 11.63 22.07 -10.40
N TYR A 467 12.24 20.90 -10.52
CA TYR A 467 12.16 20.04 -11.69
C TYR A 467 10.73 19.51 -11.90
N ARG A 468 10.04 19.06 -10.84
CA ARG A 468 8.64 18.61 -10.89
C ARG A 468 7.72 19.71 -11.42
N LEU A 469 7.73 20.87 -10.77
CA LEU A 469 6.92 22.03 -11.16
C LEU A 469 7.23 22.52 -12.59
N GLN A 470 8.43 22.30 -13.11
CA GLN A 470 8.78 22.57 -14.50
C GLN A 470 8.19 21.53 -15.47
N LEU A 471 8.12 20.24 -15.10
CA LEU A 471 7.39 19.22 -15.86
C LEU A 471 5.87 19.49 -15.88
N GLU A 472 5.28 19.80 -14.73
CA GLU A 472 3.85 20.16 -14.63
C GLU A 472 3.55 21.40 -15.51
N LYS A 473 4.40 22.43 -15.41
CA LYS A 473 4.31 23.62 -16.28
C LYS A 473 4.46 23.28 -17.76
N PHE A 474 5.33 22.34 -18.14
CA PHE A 474 5.48 21.90 -19.52
C PHE A 474 4.18 21.28 -20.05
N GLY A 475 3.55 20.38 -19.27
CA GLY A 475 2.25 19.78 -19.60
C GLY A 475 1.14 20.83 -19.73
N LEU A 476 1.03 21.75 -18.76
CA LEU A 476 0.03 22.82 -18.74
C LEU A 476 0.22 23.85 -19.87
N LEU A 477 1.45 24.13 -20.29
CA LEU A 477 1.71 24.95 -21.47
C LEU A 477 1.28 24.22 -22.76
N GLY A 478 1.42 22.89 -22.82
CA GLY A 478 0.84 22.07 -23.88
C GLY A 478 -0.69 22.13 -23.91
N ALA A 479 -1.34 21.84 -22.77
CA ALA A 479 -2.80 21.84 -22.62
C ALA A 479 -3.44 23.21 -22.90
N THR A 480 -2.74 24.31 -22.60
CA THR A 480 -3.19 25.68 -22.91
C THR A 480 -2.72 26.21 -24.28
N GLY A 481 -2.23 25.34 -25.17
CA GLY A 481 -1.87 25.66 -26.56
C GLY A 481 -0.57 26.47 -26.74
N LYS A 482 0.17 26.74 -25.67
CA LYS A 482 1.38 27.60 -25.63
C LYS A 482 2.63 26.81 -26.04
N ARG A 483 2.56 26.14 -27.19
CA ARG A 483 3.54 25.17 -27.70
C ARG A 483 4.99 25.69 -27.72
N ASP A 484 5.20 26.94 -28.14
CA ASP A 484 6.56 27.52 -28.19
C ASP A 484 7.13 27.83 -26.80
N GLN A 485 6.27 28.14 -25.82
CA GLN A 485 6.68 28.32 -24.42
C GLN A 485 7.04 26.97 -23.79
N ALA A 486 6.29 25.90 -24.09
CA ALA A 486 6.62 24.54 -23.68
C ALA A 486 7.97 24.10 -24.29
N LYS A 487 8.20 24.36 -25.58
CA LYS A 487 9.49 24.09 -26.25
C LYS A 487 10.64 24.84 -25.57
N SER A 488 10.52 26.16 -25.40
CA SER A 488 11.56 26.99 -24.79
C SER A 488 11.84 26.63 -23.32
N LEU A 489 10.84 26.13 -22.59
CA LEU A 489 11.03 25.58 -21.25
C LEU A 489 11.85 24.29 -21.30
N LEU A 490 11.46 23.32 -22.13
CA LEU A 490 12.16 22.04 -22.28
C LEU A 490 13.61 22.20 -22.73
N GLU A 491 13.88 23.11 -23.66
CA GLU A 491 15.25 23.44 -24.11
C GLU A 491 16.10 24.00 -22.96
N LYS A 492 15.54 24.84 -22.08
CA LYS A 492 16.22 25.34 -20.87
C LYS A 492 16.46 24.23 -19.85
N MET A 493 15.51 23.32 -19.67
CA MET A 493 15.65 22.17 -18.78
C MET A 493 16.74 21.20 -19.26
N LEU A 494 16.87 21.00 -20.58
CA LEU A 494 17.90 20.16 -21.22
C LEU A 494 19.31 20.78 -21.18
N ALA A 495 19.39 22.12 -21.19
CA ALA A 495 20.64 22.86 -21.05
C ALA A 495 21.16 22.94 -19.61
N ALA A 496 20.30 22.69 -18.61
CA ALA A 496 20.70 22.60 -17.21
C ALA A 496 21.42 21.27 -16.90
N ASN A 497 22.21 21.25 -15.83
CA ASN A 497 22.94 20.06 -15.39
C ASN A 497 22.02 19.08 -14.62
N GLN A 498 21.19 18.35 -15.35
CA GLN A 498 20.26 17.36 -14.79
C GLN A 498 20.94 15.99 -14.53
N PRO A 499 20.50 15.24 -13.51
CA PRO A 499 20.81 13.81 -13.35
C PRO A 499 20.49 12.96 -14.59
N PRO A 500 21.12 11.79 -14.79
CA PRO A 500 20.94 10.98 -16.00
C PRO A 500 19.49 10.55 -16.29
N SER A 501 18.72 10.11 -15.29
CA SER A 501 17.32 9.71 -15.45
C SER A 501 16.44 10.89 -15.84
N GLN A 502 16.56 12.01 -15.13
CA GLN A 502 15.91 13.28 -15.45
C GLN A 502 16.24 13.76 -16.87
N LYS A 503 17.52 13.75 -17.27
CA LYS A 503 17.93 14.13 -18.63
C LYS A 503 17.34 13.21 -19.70
N LEU A 504 17.24 11.91 -19.45
CA LEU A 504 16.63 10.95 -20.36
C LEU A 504 15.13 11.23 -20.54
N LEU A 505 14.40 11.51 -19.45
CA LEU A 505 12.99 11.90 -19.49
C LEU A 505 12.77 13.15 -20.35
N LEU A 506 13.59 14.20 -20.19
CA LEU A 506 13.50 15.39 -21.03
C LEU A 506 13.75 15.11 -22.53
N LEU A 507 14.67 14.21 -22.86
CA LEU A 507 14.93 13.79 -24.24
C LEU A 507 13.77 12.96 -24.81
N GLN A 508 13.12 12.12 -24.00
CA GLN A 508 11.89 11.41 -24.38
C GLN A 508 10.74 12.38 -24.66
N LEU A 509 10.54 13.39 -23.79
CA LEU A 509 9.55 14.46 -24.01
C LEU A 509 9.88 15.29 -25.26
N GLN A 510 11.15 15.58 -25.53
CA GLN A 510 11.58 16.28 -26.74
C GLN A 510 11.22 15.47 -27.99
N ASN A 511 11.52 14.17 -28.01
CA ASN A 511 11.19 13.30 -29.13
C ASN A 511 9.67 13.10 -29.31
N ARG A 512 8.90 12.99 -28.22
CA ARG A 512 7.44 12.80 -28.25
C ARG A 512 6.69 14.04 -28.76
N PHE A 513 7.10 15.24 -28.33
CA PHE A 513 6.36 16.48 -28.61
C PHE A 513 7.00 17.40 -29.63
N PHE A 514 8.31 17.31 -29.88
CA PHE A 514 9.09 18.15 -30.78
C PHE A 514 10.10 17.34 -31.61
N PRO A 515 9.67 16.28 -32.32
CA PRO A 515 10.57 15.44 -33.10
C PRO A 515 11.37 16.26 -34.12
N VAL A 516 12.68 16.07 -34.13
CA VAL A 516 13.56 16.62 -35.17
C VAL A 516 13.26 15.90 -36.47
N ALA A 517 12.98 16.65 -37.54
CA ALA A 517 12.74 16.07 -38.85
C ALA A 517 13.99 15.33 -39.34
N THR A 518 13.90 14.00 -39.49
CA THR A 518 14.91 13.21 -40.18
C THR A 518 15.03 13.71 -41.62
N PRO A 519 16.24 14.01 -42.13
CA PRO A 519 16.41 14.35 -43.54
C PRO A 519 15.85 13.25 -44.43
N SER A 520 15.02 13.62 -45.41
CA SER A 520 14.57 12.66 -46.42
C SER A 520 15.78 12.02 -47.11
N PRO A 521 15.82 10.69 -47.29
CA PRO A 521 16.90 10.07 -48.02
C PRO A 521 16.95 10.64 -49.45
N THR A 522 18.11 11.16 -49.83
CA THR A 522 18.38 11.61 -51.19
C THR A 522 18.25 10.42 -52.13
N ARG A 523 17.33 10.52 -53.11
CA ARG A 523 17.16 9.57 -54.20
C ARG A 523 18.29 9.68 -55.22
#